data_AF-A0A415JH47-F1
#
_entry.id   AF-A0A415JH47-F1
#
_cell.length_a   1.000
_cell.length_b   1.000
_cell.length_c   1.000
_cell.angle_alpha   90.00
_cell.angle_beta   90.00
_cell.angle_gamma   90.00
#
_symmetry.space_group_name_H-M   'P 1'
#
loop_
_entity.id
_entity.type
_entity.pdbx_description
1 polymer ?
#
loop_
_entity_poly.entity_id
_entity_poly.type
_entity_poly.pdbx_seq_one_letter_code
_entity_poly.pdbx_strand_id
1 'polypeptide(L)'
;MSEQNNMNKGKVRIDFPPKWVTTEKANGEPYTISNGKGESWPAVKCTLPSGTTVDGKDLSGFSFTTFQKPWNKTDIEAGKGTGVYINADRNVSLFKYDQDGQRHDESVEPQKLSDAVEAARAEYREQHQSHDRAQEQETGLDELCEQKTAEANERESGSQDRSSQNVQR
;
A
#
# COMPACT_ATOMS: atom_id res chain seq x y z
N MET A 1 15.08 -1.51 -21.97
CA MET A 1 13.72 -1.88 -21.51
C MET A 1 13.87 -3.04 -20.54
N SER A 2 13.44 -2.82 -19.30
CA SER A 2 14.08 -3.30 -18.07
C SER A 2 13.72 -4.73 -17.67
N GLU A 3 14.67 -5.47 -17.07
CA GLU A 3 14.54 -6.82 -16.48
C GLU A 3 13.27 -7.03 -15.63
N GLN A 4 12.78 -5.96 -15.00
CA GLN A 4 11.52 -5.92 -14.25
C GLN A 4 10.29 -6.34 -15.08
N ASN A 5 10.25 -6.02 -16.38
CA ASN A 5 9.14 -6.39 -17.25
C ASN A 5 9.14 -7.89 -17.61
N ASN A 6 10.31 -8.55 -17.54
CA ASN A 6 10.41 -9.99 -17.74
C ASN A 6 10.10 -10.76 -16.43
N MET A 7 10.46 -10.21 -15.27
CA MET A 7 10.17 -10.83 -13.96
C MET A 7 8.68 -10.82 -13.59
N ASN A 8 7.87 -9.97 -14.22
CA ASN A 8 6.43 -9.86 -13.95
C ASN A 8 5.54 -10.50 -15.02
N LYS A 9 6.13 -11.12 -16.06
CA LYS A 9 5.36 -11.91 -17.04
C LYS A 9 4.62 -13.03 -16.32
N GLY A 10 3.29 -13.07 -16.48
CA GLY A 10 2.44 -14.07 -15.84
C GLY A 10 2.28 -13.88 -14.34
N LYS A 11 2.43 -12.66 -13.81
CA LYS A 11 2.10 -12.33 -12.42
C LYS A 11 0.93 -11.37 -12.37
N VAL A 12 0.03 -11.61 -11.42
CA VAL A 12 -1.08 -10.73 -11.08
C VAL A 12 -0.62 -9.82 -9.95
N ARG A 13 -0.74 -8.51 -10.16
CA ARG A 13 -0.49 -7.50 -9.13
C ARG A 13 -1.78 -7.22 -8.39
N ILE A 14 -1.72 -7.25 -7.06
CA ILE A 14 -2.83 -6.86 -6.19
C ILE A 14 -2.33 -5.79 -5.25
N ASP A 15 -3.01 -4.65 -5.20
CA ASP A 15 -2.62 -3.52 -4.37
C ASP A 15 -3.38 -3.54 -3.04
N PHE A 16 -2.64 -3.59 -1.94
CA PHE A 16 -3.19 -3.56 -0.58
C PHE A 16 -2.80 -2.26 0.14
N PRO A 17 -3.75 -1.50 0.70
CA PRO A 17 -3.43 -0.38 1.58
C PRO A 17 -2.69 -0.85 2.85
N PRO A 18 -1.91 0.03 3.50
CA PRO A 18 -1.02 -0.33 4.60
C PRO A 18 -1.79 -0.95 5.79
N LYS A 19 -3.03 -0.52 6.04
CA LYS A 19 -3.90 -1.06 7.09
C LYS A 19 -4.24 -2.56 6.96
N TRP A 20 -4.09 -3.14 5.76
CA TRP A 20 -4.38 -4.55 5.51
C TRP A 20 -3.13 -5.38 5.27
N VAL A 21 -1.95 -4.78 5.45
CA VAL A 21 -0.66 -5.44 5.31
C VAL A 21 0.00 -5.47 6.69
N THR A 22 0.48 -6.63 7.09
CA THR A 22 1.21 -6.81 8.35
C THR A 22 2.51 -7.57 8.11
N THR A 23 3.61 -6.98 8.56
CA THR A 23 4.96 -7.58 8.48
C THR A 23 5.32 -8.36 9.74
N GLU A 24 4.63 -8.07 10.85
CA GLU A 24 4.88 -8.67 12.16
C GLU A 24 3.62 -9.39 12.66
N LYS A 25 3.86 -10.50 13.36
CA LYS A 25 2.87 -11.28 14.09
C LYS A 25 2.44 -10.53 15.36
N ALA A 26 1.35 -10.98 15.98
CA ALA A 26 0.84 -10.41 17.23
C ALA A 26 1.85 -10.47 18.41
N ASN A 27 2.83 -11.38 18.36
CA ASN A 27 3.89 -11.50 19.34
C ASN A 27 5.14 -10.64 19.02
N GLY A 28 5.07 -9.77 18.00
CA GLY A 28 6.17 -8.90 17.59
C GLY A 28 7.23 -9.59 16.71
N GLU A 29 7.05 -10.86 16.35
CA GLU A 29 7.99 -11.54 15.44
C GLU A 29 7.65 -11.24 13.97
N PRO A 30 8.64 -11.07 13.09
CA PRO A 30 8.39 -10.92 11.66
C PRO A 30 7.76 -12.18 11.06
N TYR A 31 6.88 -11.99 10.07
CA TYR A 31 6.43 -13.10 9.24
C TYR A 31 7.60 -13.63 8.41
N THR A 32 7.72 -14.95 8.34
CA THR A 32 8.73 -15.63 7.51
C THR A 32 8.07 -16.77 6.74
N ILE A 33 8.50 -16.96 5.49
CA ILE A 33 8.17 -18.13 4.68
C ILE A 33 9.38 -19.03 4.68
N SER A 34 9.20 -20.28 5.13
CA SER A 34 10.26 -21.28 5.16
C SER A 34 10.03 -22.32 4.06
N ASN A 35 11.10 -22.76 3.38
CA ASN A 35 11.01 -23.86 2.40
C ASN A 35 11.04 -25.26 3.04
N GLY A 36 11.03 -25.36 4.36
CA GLY A 36 11.17 -26.63 5.10
C GLY A 36 12.57 -27.26 5.04
N LYS A 37 13.49 -26.69 4.25
CA LYS A 37 14.90 -27.11 4.13
C LYS A 37 15.86 -26.24 4.95
N GLY A 38 15.32 -25.44 5.86
CA GLY A 38 16.08 -24.55 6.75
C GLY A 38 16.26 -23.13 6.23
N GLU A 39 15.83 -22.82 5.00
CA GLU A 39 15.84 -21.46 4.48
C GLU A 39 14.52 -20.77 4.79
N SER A 40 14.61 -19.57 5.38
CA SER A 40 13.47 -18.72 5.70
C SER A 40 13.71 -17.33 5.15
N TRP A 41 12.71 -16.78 4.48
CA TRP A 41 12.74 -15.43 3.93
C TRP A 41 11.70 -14.55 4.62
N PRO A 42 11.95 -13.23 4.72
CA PRO A 42 10.98 -12.31 5.26
C PRO A 42 9.69 -12.35 4.41
N ALA A 43 8.55 -12.24 5.08
CA ALA A 43 7.25 -12.34 4.47
C ALA A 43 6.33 -11.21 4.94
N VAL A 44 5.33 -10.91 4.13
CA VAL A 44 4.24 -10.00 4.48
C VAL A 44 2.95 -10.78 4.49
N LYS A 45 2.12 -10.55 5.50
CA LYS A 45 0.75 -11.05 5.57
C LYS A 45 -0.18 -9.99 5.00
N CYS A 46 -0.93 -10.34 3.97
CA CYS A 46 -1.95 -9.50 3.36
C CYS A 46 -3.32 -10.04 3.76
N THR A 47 -4.12 -9.20 4.40
CA THR A 47 -5.50 -9.52 4.82
C THR A 47 -6.48 -8.98 3.79
N LEU A 48 -7.45 -9.79 3.39
CA LEU A 48 -8.48 -9.41 2.43
C LEU A 48 -9.50 -8.47 3.08
N PRO A 49 -9.91 -7.39 2.37
CA PRO A 49 -10.93 -6.48 2.87
C PRO A 49 -12.30 -7.17 3.01
N SER A 50 -13.14 -6.62 3.88
CA SER A 50 -14.54 -7.01 3.99
C SER A 50 -15.27 -6.79 2.66
N GLY A 51 -16.12 -7.73 2.27
CA GLY A 51 -16.81 -7.75 0.98
C GLY A 51 -16.07 -8.52 -0.13
N THR A 52 -14.83 -8.98 0.12
CA THR A 52 -14.09 -9.76 -0.89
C THR A 52 -14.79 -11.09 -1.14
N THR A 53 -15.44 -11.21 -2.29
CA THR A 53 -16.19 -12.41 -2.69
C THR A 53 -15.62 -12.98 -3.96
N VAL A 54 -15.23 -14.26 -3.95
CA VAL A 54 -14.73 -14.98 -5.14
C VAL A 54 -15.63 -16.18 -5.39
N ASP A 55 -16.18 -16.31 -6.60
CA ASP A 55 -17.03 -17.45 -6.99
C ASP A 55 -18.25 -17.64 -6.05
N GLY A 56 -18.78 -16.54 -5.49
CA GLY A 56 -19.89 -16.57 -4.52
C GLY A 56 -19.48 -16.95 -3.09
N LYS A 57 -18.19 -17.16 -2.83
CA LYS A 57 -17.64 -17.42 -1.49
C LYS A 57 -17.12 -16.14 -0.86
N ASP A 58 -17.60 -15.82 0.34
CA ASP A 58 -17.07 -14.73 1.14
C ASP A 58 -15.68 -15.09 1.68
N LEU A 59 -14.69 -14.28 1.30
CA LEU A 59 -13.30 -14.40 1.72
C LEU A 59 -12.88 -13.22 2.61
N SER A 60 -13.86 -12.50 3.15
CA SER A 60 -13.63 -11.39 4.08
C SER A 60 -12.80 -11.81 5.29
N GLY A 61 -11.69 -11.12 5.51
CA GLY A 61 -10.78 -11.38 6.62
C GLY A 61 -9.90 -12.63 6.46
N PHE A 62 -9.96 -13.33 5.33
CA PHE A 62 -8.90 -14.28 4.98
C PHE A 62 -7.59 -13.53 4.77
N SER A 63 -6.48 -14.21 5.01
CA SER A 63 -5.14 -13.66 4.86
C SER A 63 -4.27 -14.61 4.05
N PHE A 64 -3.24 -14.12 3.39
CA PHE A 64 -2.18 -14.96 2.85
C PHE A 64 -0.83 -14.33 3.13
N THR A 65 0.21 -15.15 3.13
CA THR A 65 1.59 -14.70 3.26
C THR A 65 2.28 -14.76 1.92
N THR A 66 3.02 -13.71 1.59
CA THR A 66 3.88 -13.67 0.41
C THR A 66 5.28 -13.17 0.78
N PHE A 67 6.26 -13.42 -0.08
CA PHE A 67 7.63 -12.98 0.16
C PHE A 67 7.70 -11.46 0.23
N GLN A 68 8.32 -10.94 1.30
CA GLN A 68 8.57 -9.52 1.45
C GLN A 68 9.67 -9.12 0.46
N LYS A 69 9.34 -8.25 -0.49
CA LYS A 69 10.33 -7.64 -1.37
C LYS A 69 10.92 -6.40 -0.72
N PRO A 70 12.15 -6.00 -1.09
CA PRO A 70 12.79 -4.84 -0.51
C PRO A 70 11.97 -3.55 -0.67
N TRP A 71 11.26 -3.38 -1.78
CA TRP A 71 10.38 -2.22 -1.99
C TRP A 71 9.12 -2.25 -1.13
N ASN A 72 8.56 -3.43 -0.81
CA ASN A 72 7.42 -3.52 0.11
C ASN A 72 7.77 -2.91 1.46
N LYS A 73 9.01 -3.11 1.94
CA LYS A 73 9.48 -2.53 3.18
C LYS A 73 9.43 -0.99 3.12
N THR A 74 9.99 -0.40 2.07
CA THR A 74 9.99 1.05 1.87
C THR A 74 8.58 1.63 1.74
N ASP A 75 7.68 0.97 0.99
CA ASP A 75 6.29 1.41 0.85
C ASP A 75 5.55 1.38 2.19
N ILE A 76 5.71 0.30 2.96
CA ILE A 76 5.09 0.14 4.28
C ILE A 76 5.64 1.18 5.27
N GLU A 77 6.97 1.38 5.32
CA GLU A 77 7.61 2.41 6.15
C GLU A 77 7.17 3.83 5.76
N ALA A 78 6.89 4.07 4.47
CA ALA A 78 6.36 5.33 3.98
C ALA A 78 4.84 5.50 4.20
N GLY A 79 4.16 4.52 4.81
CA GLY A 79 2.70 4.54 4.98
C GLY A 79 1.93 4.43 3.65
N LYS A 80 2.57 3.92 2.61
CA LYS A 80 1.97 3.69 1.29
C LYS A 80 1.43 2.27 1.20
N GLY A 81 0.39 2.10 0.38
CA GLY A 81 -0.11 0.77 0.03
C GLY A 81 0.98 -0.03 -0.67
N THR A 82 0.98 -1.34 -0.45
CA THR A 82 1.96 -2.26 -1.03
C THR A 82 1.34 -3.06 -2.16
N GLY A 83 2.01 -3.07 -3.31
CA GLY A 83 1.67 -3.94 -4.44
C GLY A 83 2.30 -5.32 -4.22
N VAL A 84 1.48 -6.35 -4.09
CA VAL A 84 1.95 -7.74 -4.06
C VAL A 84 1.78 -8.40 -5.41
N TYR A 85 2.81 -9.13 -5.84
CA TYR A 85 2.82 -9.84 -7.11
C TYR A 85 2.71 -11.34 -6.86
N ILE A 86 1.68 -11.94 -7.43
CA ILE A 86 1.35 -13.35 -7.29
C ILE A 86 1.50 -14.02 -8.66
N ASN A 87 2.08 -15.21 -8.72
CA ASN A 87 2.19 -15.94 -9.98
C ASN A 87 0.80 -16.38 -10.46
N ALA A 88 0.42 -16.03 -11.70
CA ALA A 88 -0.84 -16.42 -12.30
C ALA A 88 -0.99 -17.94 -12.44
N ASP A 89 0.14 -18.65 -12.58
CA ASP A 89 0.24 -20.11 -12.67
C ASP A 89 -0.03 -20.83 -11.34
N ARG A 90 0.02 -20.12 -10.20
CA ARG A 90 -0.16 -20.73 -8.87
C ARG A 90 -1.34 -20.13 -8.13
N ASN A 91 -2.23 -20.99 -7.67
CA ASN A 91 -3.29 -20.61 -6.75
C ASN A 91 -2.72 -20.01 -5.46
N VAL A 92 -3.46 -19.06 -4.91
CA VAL A 92 -3.16 -18.40 -3.64
C VAL A 92 -3.83 -19.18 -2.54
N SER A 93 -3.03 -19.72 -1.62
CA SER A 93 -3.54 -20.30 -0.38
C SER A 93 -3.83 -19.20 0.62
N LEU A 94 -5.09 -18.82 0.68
CA LEU A 94 -5.66 -18.00 1.73
C LEU A 94 -5.84 -18.85 2.99
N PHE A 95 -5.76 -18.21 4.15
CA PHE A 95 -6.08 -18.82 5.42
C PHE A 95 -6.80 -17.82 6.35
N LYS A 96 -7.70 -18.33 7.17
CA LYS A 96 -8.39 -17.58 8.22
C LYS A 96 -8.41 -18.40 9.48
N TYR A 97 -8.42 -17.75 10.63
CA TYR A 97 -8.67 -18.40 11.91
C TYR A 97 -10.08 -18.06 12.35
N ASP A 98 -10.85 -19.08 12.73
CA ASP A 98 -12.17 -18.89 13.34
C ASP A 98 -12.05 -18.46 14.81
N GLN A 99 -13.18 -18.16 15.48
CA GLN A 99 -13.20 -17.80 16.90
C GLN A 99 -12.69 -18.95 17.79
N ASP A 100 -12.85 -20.19 17.35
CA ASP A 100 -12.30 -21.38 18.02
C ASP A 100 -10.79 -21.58 17.77
N GLY A 101 -10.16 -20.71 16.98
CA GLY A 101 -8.76 -20.83 16.57
C GLY A 101 -8.53 -21.88 15.48
N GLN A 102 -9.60 -22.46 14.92
CA GLN A 102 -9.50 -23.40 13.81
C GLN A 102 -9.05 -22.68 12.54
N ARG A 103 -7.98 -23.18 11.90
CA ARG A 103 -7.47 -22.64 10.64
C ARG A 103 -8.29 -23.19 9.48
N HIS A 104 -8.90 -22.29 8.73
CA HIS A 104 -9.52 -22.57 7.44
C HIS A 104 -8.57 -22.13 6.34
N ASP A 105 -8.20 -23.04 5.44
CA ASP A 105 -7.48 -22.72 4.22
C ASP A 105 -8.43 -22.70 3.03
N GLU A 106 -8.17 -21.79 2.10
CA GLU A 106 -8.87 -21.71 0.83
C GLU A 106 -7.88 -21.44 -0.29
N SER A 107 -8.02 -22.13 -1.42
CA SER A 107 -7.16 -21.90 -2.59
C SER A 107 -7.94 -21.20 -3.69
N VAL A 108 -7.51 -20.00 -4.06
CA VAL A 108 -8.17 -19.19 -5.09
C VAL A 108 -7.25 -18.85 -6.24
N GLU A 109 -7.83 -18.63 -7.40
CA GLU A 109 -7.10 -18.14 -8.56
C GLU A 109 -6.65 -16.69 -8.33
N PRO A 110 -5.40 -16.35 -8.63
CA PRO A 110 -4.86 -15.01 -8.38
C PRO A 110 -5.58 -13.93 -9.19
N GLN A 111 -6.04 -14.25 -10.40
CA GLN A 111 -6.80 -13.32 -11.24
C GLN A 111 -8.17 -12.99 -10.64
N LYS A 112 -8.90 -14.01 -10.20
CA LYS A 112 -10.19 -13.84 -9.51
C LYS A 112 -10.03 -13.10 -8.18
N LEU A 113 -8.96 -13.40 -7.44
CA LEU A 113 -8.65 -12.72 -6.20
C LEU A 113 -8.38 -11.22 -6.42
N SER A 114 -7.64 -10.87 -7.46
CA SER A 114 -7.36 -9.48 -7.80
C SER A 114 -8.64 -8.69 -8.09
N ASP A 115 -9.53 -9.26 -8.90
CA ASP A 115 -10.81 -8.65 -9.25
C ASP A 115 -11.69 -8.45 -8.01
N ALA A 116 -11.80 -9.49 -7.17
CA ALA A 116 -12.58 -9.42 -5.94
C ALA A 116 -12.04 -8.41 -4.92
N VAL A 117 -10.71 -8.28 -4.79
CA VAL A 117 -10.08 -7.28 -3.91
C VAL A 117 -10.30 -5.87 -4.45
N GLU A 118 -10.22 -5.66 -5.76
CA GLU A 118 -10.48 -4.36 -6.38
C GLU A 118 -11.95 -3.95 -6.19
N ALA A 119 -12.89 -4.87 -6.41
CA ALA A 119 -14.31 -4.65 -6.17
C ALA A 119 -14.60 -4.30 -4.71
N ALA A 120 -14.09 -5.10 -3.76
CA ALA A 120 -14.25 -4.82 -2.33
C ALA A 120 -13.61 -3.49 -1.92
N ARG A 121 -12.50 -3.09 -2.56
CA ARG A 121 -11.88 -1.77 -2.37
C ARG A 121 -12.72 -0.63 -2.93
N ALA A 122 -13.36 -0.82 -4.09
CA ALA A 122 -14.27 0.17 -4.66
C ALA A 122 -15.45 0.39 -3.70
N GLU A 123 -16.10 -0.68 -3.25
CA GLU A 123 -17.20 -0.60 -2.29
C GLU A 123 -16.77 0.03 -0.95
N TYR A 124 -15.57 -0.30 -0.47
CA TYR A 124 -15.02 0.32 0.74
C TYR A 124 -14.78 1.83 0.53
N ARG A 125 -14.28 2.25 -0.63
CA ARG A 125 -14.10 3.67 -0.97
C ARG A 125 -15.43 4.41 -1.09
N GLU A 126 -16.46 3.77 -1.63
CA GLU A 126 -17.81 4.35 -1.73
C GLU A 126 -18.44 4.55 -0.35
N GLN A 127 -18.30 3.58 0.54
CA GLN A 127 -18.82 3.66 1.92
C GLN A 127 -18.01 4.61 2.81
N HIS A 128 -16.72 4.81 2.53
CA HIS A 128 -15.80 5.65 3.31
C HIS A 128 -15.25 6.85 2.52
N GLN A 129 -16.07 7.47 1.65
CA GLN A 129 -15.76 8.58 0.73
C GLN A 129 -15.13 9.85 1.37
N SER A 130 -14.91 9.88 2.69
CA SER A 130 -14.34 11.01 3.43
C SER A 130 -12.84 10.86 3.80
N HIS A 131 -12.21 9.68 3.66
CA HIS A 131 -10.83 9.48 4.14
C HIS A 131 -9.78 9.04 3.10
N ASP A 132 -10.19 8.51 1.94
CA ASP A 132 -9.22 7.99 0.94
C ASP A 132 -8.87 9.01 -0.17
N ARG A 133 -9.58 10.15 -0.23
CA ARG A 133 -9.24 11.30 -1.10
C ARG A 133 -8.08 12.13 -0.53
N ALA A 134 -7.06 11.45 -0.01
CA ALA A 134 -5.81 12.04 0.43
C ALA A 134 -4.60 11.30 -0.14
N GLN A 135 -4.68 10.01 -0.50
CA GLN A 135 -3.47 9.26 -0.87
C GLN A 135 -3.24 9.05 -2.38
N GLU A 136 -4.24 9.27 -3.25
CA GLU A 136 -4.07 9.11 -4.71
C GLU A 136 -3.80 10.45 -5.44
N GLN A 137 -3.97 11.62 -4.80
CA GLN A 137 -3.73 12.93 -5.44
C GLN A 137 -2.38 13.59 -5.08
N GLU A 138 -1.67 13.11 -4.06
CA GLU A 138 -0.41 13.74 -3.60
C GLU A 138 0.85 13.24 -4.32
N THR A 139 0.73 12.39 -5.34
CA THR A 139 1.87 11.99 -6.19
C THR A 139 1.97 12.75 -7.52
N GLY A 140 1.10 13.74 -7.74
CA GLY A 140 1.12 14.57 -8.95
C GLY A 140 1.36 16.07 -8.71
N LEU A 141 1.64 16.49 -7.47
CA LEU A 141 1.72 17.91 -7.10
C LEU A 141 3.09 18.34 -6.52
N ASP A 142 4.04 17.44 -6.29
CA ASP A 142 5.37 17.85 -5.82
C ASP A 142 6.34 18.27 -6.96
N GLU A 143 6.12 17.81 -8.19
CA GLU A 143 6.98 18.18 -9.34
C GLU A 143 6.74 19.61 -9.89
N LEU A 144 5.76 20.35 -9.35
CA LEU A 144 5.44 21.72 -9.80
C LEU A 144 5.90 22.82 -8.83
N CYS A 145 6.51 22.46 -7.69
CA CYS A 145 7.00 23.44 -6.71
C CYS A 145 8.42 23.94 -7.04
N GLU A 146 9.22 23.19 -7.80
CA GLU A 146 10.60 23.58 -8.14
C GLU A 146 10.70 24.68 -9.21
N GLN A 147 9.62 25.05 -9.92
CA GLN A 147 9.71 26.04 -11.01
C GLN A 147 9.34 27.49 -10.61
N LYS A 148 8.98 27.78 -9.36
CA LYS A 148 8.52 29.13 -8.97
C LYS A 148 9.25 29.78 -7.80
N THR A 149 10.55 29.50 -7.63
CA THR A 149 11.41 30.23 -6.67
C THR A 149 12.67 30.82 -7.31
N ALA A 150 12.79 30.80 -8.64
CA ALA A 150 13.94 31.38 -9.34
C ALA A 150 13.70 32.81 -9.89
N GLU A 151 12.48 33.36 -9.86
CA GLU A 151 12.16 34.58 -10.63
C GLU A 151 11.63 35.78 -9.82
N ALA A 152 12.00 35.91 -8.54
CA ALA A 152 11.59 37.07 -7.72
C ALA A 152 12.73 37.77 -6.94
N ASN A 153 14.00 37.54 -7.31
CA ASN A 153 15.12 38.21 -6.64
C ASN A 153 15.93 39.14 -7.57
N GLU A 154 15.25 39.82 -8.50
CA GLU A 154 15.82 40.94 -9.24
C GLU A 154 14.73 41.98 -9.50
N ARG A 155 14.42 42.81 -8.49
CA ARG A 155 13.87 44.18 -8.60
C ARG A 155 13.33 44.62 -7.23
N GLU A 156 14.15 45.28 -6.45
CA GLU A 156 13.83 46.61 -5.87
C GLU A 156 15.05 47.10 -5.09
N SER A 157 16.04 47.60 -5.83
CA SER A 157 16.91 48.65 -5.30
C SER A 157 16.09 49.94 -5.25
N GLY A 158 15.99 50.55 -4.07
CA GLY A 158 15.72 51.98 -3.95
C GLY A 158 14.50 52.34 -3.11
N SER A 159 14.73 52.75 -1.86
CA SER A 159 14.63 54.17 -1.48
C SER A 159 14.39 54.30 0.03
N GLN A 160 15.39 54.83 0.72
CA GLN A 160 15.25 55.49 2.02
C GLN A 160 14.30 56.69 1.89
N ASP A 161 13.38 56.91 2.84
CA ASP A 161 13.20 58.20 3.52
C ASP A 161 12.23 58.09 4.73
N ARG A 162 12.74 58.54 5.90
CA ARG A 162 12.07 59.34 6.95
C ARG A 162 10.72 58.90 7.53
N SER A 163 10.67 58.63 8.84
CA SER A 163 10.67 59.65 9.91
C SER A 163 10.14 59.05 11.22
N SER A 164 10.95 59.17 12.25
CA SER A 164 10.59 58.87 13.64
C SER A 164 9.75 60.02 14.26
N GLN A 165 9.04 59.66 15.32
CA GLN A 165 8.46 60.51 16.38
C GLN A 165 7.12 61.19 16.09
N ASN A 166 6.08 60.81 16.86
CA ASN A 166 5.54 61.70 17.88
C ASN A 166 4.64 60.97 18.92
N VAL A 167 4.93 61.21 20.21
CA VAL A 167 4.04 61.38 21.40
C VAL A 167 3.07 60.23 21.78
N GLN A 168 2.77 59.85 23.03
CA GLN A 168 2.61 60.42 24.38
C GLN A 168 2.74 59.20 25.35
N ARG A 169 3.25 59.24 26.59
CA ARG A 169 2.98 60.08 27.76
C ARG A 169 4.03 59.76 28.83
#